data_AF-A0A6V8CA92-F1
#
_entry.id   AF-A0A6V8CA92-F1
#
_cell.length_a   1.000
_cell.length_b   1.000
_cell.length_c   1.000
_cell.angle_alpha   90.00
_cell.angle_beta   90.00
_cell.angle_gamma   90.00
#
_symmetry.space_group_name_H-M   'P 1'
#
loop_
_entity.id
_entity.type
_entity.pdbx_description
1 polymer ?
#
loop_
_entity_poly.entity_id
_entity_poly.type
_entity_poly.pdbx_seq_one_letter_code
_entity_poly.pdbx_strand_id
1 'polypeptide(L)'
;MLPDGAVERVQEVCASIGEACEAAGVAQWDVMGEQSYGLDLNLEAGKITMVGAGGEGGFGVRVVDDGRFGFARLVDPSGAQRAVDQAISILRKSPQVAGFELPESSDVTAVPSAFHADVAGLTAEDLMDRADAMLAHVASESPQAVVTGGGLGASAT
;
A
#
# COMPACT_ATOMS: atom_id res chain seq x y z
N MET A 1 -13.77 5.04 4.12
CA MET A 1 -12.79 3.94 4.18
C MET A 1 -11.48 4.34 4.82
N LEU A 2 -10.83 5.41 4.34
CA LEU A 2 -9.60 5.92 4.96
C LEU A 2 -9.90 6.47 6.37
N PRO A 3 -9.21 6.01 7.42
CA PRO A 3 -9.31 6.58 8.75
C PRO A 3 -8.60 7.94 8.81
N ASP A 4 -9.12 8.82 9.67
CA ASP A 4 -8.51 10.12 9.92
C ASP A 4 -7.04 9.96 10.37
N GLY A 5 -6.18 10.86 9.88
CA GLY A 5 -4.76 10.84 10.25
C GLY A 5 -3.93 9.73 9.58
N ALA A 6 -4.42 9.06 8.53
CA ALA A 6 -3.68 7.99 7.86
C ALA A 6 -2.37 8.49 7.22
N VAL A 7 -2.42 9.65 6.56
CA VAL A 7 -1.25 10.25 5.89
C VAL A 7 -0.21 10.66 6.93
N GLU A 8 -0.63 11.34 7.98
CA GLU A 8 0.21 11.82 9.07
C GLU A 8 0.91 10.65 9.76
N ARG A 9 0.18 9.56 10.04
CA ARG A 9 0.77 8.34 10.62
C ARG A 9 1.83 7.72 9.72
N VAL A 10 1.59 7.63 8.41
CA VAL A 10 2.61 7.10 7.48
C VAL A 10 3.86 8.00 7.50
N GLN A 11 3.68 9.32 7.48
CA GLN A 11 4.79 10.28 7.53
C GLN A 11 5.58 10.21 8.84
N GLU A 12 4.91 10.13 9.99
CA GLU A 12 5.54 9.99 11.31
C GLU A 12 6.39 8.71 11.40
N VAL A 13 5.89 7.59 10.89
CA VAL A 13 6.64 6.34 10.91
C VAL A 13 7.83 6.40 9.96
N CYS A 14 7.67 6.94 8.75
CA CYS A 14 8.80 7.17 7.84
C CYS A 14 9.88 8.05 8.47
N ALA A 15 9.49 9.12 9.18
CA ALA A 15 10.43 9.98 9.89
C ALA A 15 11.21 9.22 10.97
N SER A 16 10.53 8.41 11.79
CA SER A 16 11.20 7.59 12.83
C SER A 16 12.19 6.56 12.27
N ILE A 17 11.91 6.01 11.08
CA ILE A 17 12.84 5.12 10.38
C ILE A 17 14.06 5.91 9.90
N GLY A 18 13.85 7.12 9.38
CA GLY A 18 14.92 8.05 8.99
C GLY A 18 15.84 8.39 10.16
N GLU A 19 15.27 8.74 11.32
CA GLU A 19 16.03 8.97 12.55
C GLU A 19 16.89 7.76 12.95
N ALA A 20 16.36 6.54 12.81
CA ALA A 20 17.11 5.31 13.06
C ALA A 20 18.26 5.09 12.06
N CYS A 21 18.08 5.45 10.79
CA CYS A 21 19.14 5.45 9.78
C CYS A 21 20.25 6.46 10.10
N GLU A 22 19.88 7.67 10.51
CA GLU A 22 20.83 8.71 10.93
C GLU A 22 21.64 8.28 12.15
N ALA A 23 20.97 7.74 13.18
CA ALA A 23 21.62 7.23 14.38
C ALA A 23 22.59 6.07 14.10
N ALA A 24 22.29 5.26 13.08
CA ALA A 24 23.15 4.16 12.64
C ALA A 24 24.33 4.61 11.76
N GLY A 25 24.40 5.90 11.38
CA GLY A 25 25.47 6.45 10.54
C GLY A 25 25.46 5.92 9.10
N VAL A 26 24.28 5.59 8.57
CA VAL A 26 24.14 5.13 7.18
C VAL A 26 24.40 6.30 6.22
N ALA A 27 25.25 6.08 5.21
CA ALA A 27 25.64 7.12 4.25
C ALA A 27 24.47 7.63 3.41
N GLN A 28 23.65 6.73 2.86
CA GLN A 28 22.48 7.06 2.05
C GLN A 28 21.32 6.12 2.39
N TRP A 29 20.11 6.65 2.47
CA TRP A 29 18.91 5.86 2.74
C TRP A 29 17.67 6.47 2.10
N ASP A 30 16.68 5.62 1.83
CA ASP A 30 15.31 6.03 1.52
C ASP A 30 14.31 5.17 2.28
N VAL A 31 13.12 5.74 2.49
CA VAL A 31 12.00 5.07 3.15
C VAL A 31 10.77 5.20 2.27
N MET A 32 10.09 4.09 2.05
CA MET A 32 8.79 4.05 1.42
C MET A 32 7.77 3.58 2.46
N GLY A 33 6.71 4.36 2.67
CA GLY A 33 5.57 3.99 3.47
C GLY A 33 4.30 3.98 2.62
N GLU A 34 3.47 2.96 2.80
CA GLU A 34 2.21 2.82 2.11
C GLU A 34 1.13 2.37 3.10
N GLN A 35 -0.07 2.90 2.93
CA GLN A 35 -1.25 2.41 3.61
C GLN A 35 -2.45 2.51 2.68
N SER A 36 -3.17 1.41 2.51
CA SER A 36 -4.37 1.33 1.69
C SER A 36 -5.52 0.76 2.50
N TYR A 37 -6.73 1.19 2.16
CA TYR A 37 -7.96 0.67 2.73
C TYR A 37 -8.94 0.37 1.61
N GLY A 38 -9.62 -0.76 1.69
CA GLY A 38 -10.54 -1.19 0.65
C GLY A 38 -11.71 -2.00 1.16
N LEU A 39 -12.71 -2.07 0.29
CA LEU A 39 -13.83 -2.97 0.36
C LEU A 39 -13.79 -3.89 -0.83
N ASP A 40 -14.17 -5.14 -0.61
CA ASP A 40 -14.34 -6.14 -1.65
C ASP A 40 -15.64 -6.90 -1.45
N LEU A 41 -16.23 -7.36 -2.54
CA LEU A 41 -17.44 -8.15 -2.56
C LEU A 41 -17.27 -9.25 -3.58
N ASN A 42 -17.65 -10.47 -3.21
CA ASN A 42 -17.66 -11.62 -4.10
C ASN A 42 -19.08 -12.04 -4.47
N LEU A 43 -19.23 -12.43 -5.73
CA LEU A 43 -20.44 -12.94 -6.32
C LEU A 43 -20.21 -14.37 -6.76
N GLU A 44 -21.14 -15.27 -6.42
CA GLU A 44 -21.18 -16.63 -6.94
C GLU A 44 -22.63 -17.07 -7.13
N ALA A 45 -22.88 -17.79 -8.22
CA ALA A 45 -24.20 -18.37 -8.53
C ALA A 45 -25.37 -17.38 -8.37
N GLY A 46 -25.18 -16.15 -8.84
CA GLY A 46 -26.18 -15.08 -8.81
C GLY A 46 -26.43 -14.47 -7.44
N LYS A 47 -25.52 -14.63 -6.48
CA LYS A 47 -25.64 -14.12 -5.11
C LYS A 47 -24.36 -13.47 -4.63
N ILE A 48 -24.50 -12.51 -3.74
CA ILE A 48 -23.40 -12.01 -2.92
C ILE A 48 -23.04 -13.08 -1.90
N THR A 49 -21.79 -13.55 -1.93
CA THR A 49 -21.28 -14.60 -1.03
C THR A 49 -20.38 -14.06 0.07
N MET A 50 -19.71 -12.94 -0.16
CA MET A 50 -18.80 -12.33 0.80
C MET A 50 -18.74 -10.83 0.59
N VAL A 51 -18.64 -10.10 1.70
CA VAL A 51 -18.34 -8.67 1.73
C VAL A 51 -17.19 -8.50 2.72
N GLY A 52 -16.06 -8.04 2.21
CA GLY A 52 -14.82 -7.82 2.93
C GLY A 52 -14.51 -6.33 3.08
N ALA A 53 -13.83 -6.02 4.18
CA ALA A 53 -13.25 -4.71 4.43
C ALA A 53 -11.88 -4.93 5.06
N GLY A 54 -10.87 -4.24 4.56
CA GLY A 54 -9.50 -4.45 5.00
C GLY A 54 -8.63 -3.23 4.80
N GLY A 55 -7.53 -3.21 5.54
CA GLY A 55 -6.42 -2.31 5.27
C GLY A 55 -5.15 -3.11 5.05
N GLU A 56 -4.34 -2.69 4.10
CA GLU A 56 -2.98 -3.17 3.92
C GLU A 56 -2.03 -1.99 4.10
N GLY A 57 -0.80 -2.28 4.50
CA GLY A 57 0.21 -1.25 4.60
C GLY A 57 1.51 -1.79 5.12
N GLY A 58 2.53 -0.96 5.01
CA GLY A 58 3.85 -1.29 5.47
C GLY A 58 4.85 -0.25 5.05
N PHE A 59 6.06 -0.49 5.53
CA PHE A 59 7.20 0.36 5.31
C PHE A 59 8.35 -0.47 4.80
N GLY A 60 9.15 0.13 3.94
CA GLY A 60 10.41 -0.39 3.43
C GLY A 60 11.50 0.63 3.68
N VAL A 61 12.65 0.16 4.14
CA VAL A 61 13.86 0.99 4.26
C VAL A 61 14.95 0.39 3.39
N ARG A 62 15.55 1.22 2.56
CA ARG A 62 16.75 0.89 1.79
C ARG A 62 17.91 1.70 2.30
N VAL A 63 19.04 1.05 2.50
CA VAL A 63 20.31 1.67 2.88
C VAL A 63 21.34 1.41 1.79
N VAL A 64 22.15 2.40 1.48
CA VAL A 64 23.22 2.34 0.46
C VAL A 64 24.50 2.93 1.05
N ASP A 65 25.62 2.24 0.84
CA ASP A 65 26.95 2.65 1.28
C ASP A 65 28.01 1.99 0.39
N ASP A 66 28.94 2.77 -0.14
CA ASP A 66 30.04 2.33 -1.02
C ASP A 66 29.59 1.35 -2.13
N GLY A 67 28.50 1.66 -2.84
CA GLY A 67 27.97 0.81 -3.92
C GLY A 67 27.31 -0.49 -3.46
N ARG A 68 27.14 -0.69 -2.16
CA ARG A 68 26.44 -1.82 -1.54
C ARG A 68 25.06 -1.36 -1.08
N PHE A 69 24.10 -2.28 -1.06
CA PHE A 69 22.74 -1.93 -0.63
C PHE A 69 22.12 -3.03 0.22
N GLY A 70 21.22 -2.63 1.10
CA GLY A 70 20.39 -3.53 1.87
C GLY A 70 18.98 -3.00 2.01
N PHE A 71 18.03 -3.90 2.20
CA PHE A 71 16.62 -3.57 2.28
C PHE A 71 15.94 -4.40 3.38
N ALA A 72 15.03 -3.76 4.11
CA ALA A 72 14.17 -4.43 5.08
C ALA A 72 12.76 -3.85 5.04
N ARG A 73 11.78 -4.67 5.43
CA ARG A 73 10.38 -4.26 5.57
C ARG A 73 9.92 -4.33 7.01
N LEU A 74 8.96 -3.49 7.37
CA LEU A 74 8.27 -3.51 8.64
C LEU A 74 6.79 -3.14 8.46
N VAL A 75 5.94 -3.67 9.33
CA VAL A 75 4.51 -3.32 9.41
C VAL A 75 4.16 -2.69 10.76
N ASP A 76 5.00 -2.91 11.77
CA ASP A 76 4.90 -2.33 13.10
C ASP A 76 5.95 -1.21 13.25
N PRO A 77 5.54 0.04 13.49
CA PRO A 77 6.44 1.18 13.70
C PRO A 77 7.50 0.96 14.79
N SER A 78 7.19 0.16 15.82
CA SER A 78 8.16 -0.15 16.89
C SER A 78 9.40 -0.91 16.38
N GLY A 79 9.33 -1.46 15.15
CA GLY A 79 10.37 -2.21 14.49
C GLY A 79 11.41 -1.38 13.73
N ALA A 80 11.36 -0.04 13.76
CA ALA A 80 12.24 0.83 12.95
C ALA A 80 13.73 0.47 13.08
N GLN A 81 14.27 0.47 14.30
CA GLN A 81 15.68 0.12 14.54
C GLN A 81 16.03 -1.29 14.02
N ARG A 82 15.15 -2.27 14.26
CA ARG A 82 15.36 -3.66 13.82
C ARG A 82 15.41 -3.75 12.30
N ALA A 83 14.56 -3.00 11.60
CA ALA A 83 14.54 -2.96 10.15
C ALA A 83 15.84 -2.35 9.60
N VAL A 84 16.31 -1.25 10.19
CA VAL A 84 17.59 -0.62 9.82
C VAL A 84 18.76 -1.58 10.05
N ASP A 85 18.82 -2.24 11.21
CA ASP A 85 19.87 -3.22 11.52
C ASP A 85 19.87 -4.39 10.52
N GLN A 86 18.67 -4.86 10.13
CA GLN A 86 18.52 -5.90 9.12
C GLN A 86 18.99 -5.44 7.75
N ALA A 87 18.63 -4.22 7.34
CA ALA A 87 19.07 -3.63 6.08
C ALA A 87 20.60 -3.48 6.06
N ILE A 88 21.23 -3.00 7.14
CA ILE A 88 22.69 -2.92 7.27
C ILE A 88 23.35 -4.31 7.22
N SER A 89 22.76 -5.31 7.87
CA SER A 89 23.25 -6.70 7.83
C SER A 89 23.27 -7.28 6.41
N ILE A 90 22.27 -6.92 5.59
CA ILE A 90 22.21 -7.29 4.17
C ILE A 90 23.24 -6.51 3.37
N LEU A 91 23.34 -5.19 3.58
CA LEU A 91 24.32 -4.31 2.92
C LEU A 91 25.74 -4.87 3.05
N ARG A 92 26.14 -5.30 4.25
CA ARG A 92 27.47 -5.88 4.54
C ARG A 92 27.78 -7.16 3.75
N LYS A 93 26.76 -7.87 3.30
CA LYS A 93 26.89 -9.12 2.53
C LYS A 93 26.62 -8.93 1.03
N SER A 94 26.06 -7.79 0.65
CA SER A 94 25.71 -7.48 -0.73
C SER A 94 26.98 -7.28 -1.57
N PRO A 95 26.98 -7.66 -2.86
CA PRO A 95 28.07 -7.34 -3.76
C PRO A 95 28.18 -5.83 -3.93
N GLN A 96 29.40 -5.36 -4.11
CA GLN A 96 29.66 -3.95 -4.41
C GLN A 96 29.47 -3.69 -5.90
N VAL A 97 28.62 -2.72 -6.21
CA VAL A 97 28.37 -2.25 -7.57
C VAL A 97 28.94 -0.84 -7.71
N ALA A 98 29.94 -0.69 -8.59
CA ALA A 98 30.60 0.59 -8.78
C ALA A 98 29.62 1.68 -9.25
N GLY A 99 29.61 2.82 -8.55
CA GLY A 99 28.74 3.97 -8.84
C GLY A 99 27.27 3.78 -8.47
N PHE A 100 26.93 2.75 -7.67
CA PHE A 100 25.57 2.57 -7.18
C PHE A 100 25.30 3.49 -5.98
N GLU A 101 24.50 4.51 -6.20
CA GLU A 101 24.09 5.51 -5.22
C GLU A 101 22.59 5.80 -5.39
N LEU A 102 21.96 6.36 -4.36
CA LEU A 102 20.60 6.86 -4.46
C LEU A 102 20.56 8.12 -5.34
N PRO A 103 19.45 8.35 -6.07
CA PRO A 103 19.27 9.59 -6.81
C PRO A 103 19.37 10.80 -5.88
N GLU A 104 20.03 11.86 -6.33
CA GLU A 104 20.04 13.13 -5.60
C GLU A 104 18.61 13.68 -5.45
N SER A 105 18.38 14.43 -4.37
CA SER A 105 17.14 15.17 -4.22
C SER A 105 16.99 16.12 -5.40
N SER A 106 15.87 16.01 -6.10
CA SER A 106 15.51 16.88 -7.21
C SER A 106 14.14 17.47 -6.94
N ASP A 107 13.89 18.67 -7.48
CA ASP A 107 12.57 19.27 -7.43
C ASP A 107 11.57 18.36 -8.15
N VAL A 108 10.71 17.72 -7.37
CA VAL A 108 9.70 16.82 -7.90
C VAL A 108 8.56 17.67 -8.45
N THR A 109 8.21 17.48 -9.73
CA THR A 109 7.00 18.06 -10.28
C THR A 109 5.80 17.37 -9.63
N ALA A 110 4.90 18.15 -9.02
CA ALA A 110 3.68 17.61 -8.45
C ALA A 110 2.90 16.84 -9.52
N VAL A 111 2.65 15.56 -9.27
CA VAL A 111 1.78 14.75 -10.12
C VAL A 111 0.34 15.15 -9.79
N PRO A 112 -0.54 15.32 -10.80
CA PRO A 112 -1.96 15.51 -10.54
C PRO A 112 -2.48 14.42 -9.61
N SER A 113 -3.26 14.82 -8.60
CA SER A 113 -3.86 13.86 -7.69
C SER A 113 -4.75 12.89 -8.46
N ALA A 114 -4.47 11.60 -8.30
CA ALA A 114 -5.36 10.52 -8.76
C ALA A 114 -6.41 10.16 -7.69
N PHE A 115 -6.40 10.85 -6.55
CA PHE A 115 -7.32 10.60 -5.45
C PHE A 115 -8.73 11.09 -5.78
N HIS A 116 -9.69 10.18 -5.70
CA HIS A 116 -11.11 10.48 -5.85
C HIS A 116 -11.80 10.31 -4.49
N ALA A 117 -12.21 11.42 -3.89
CA ALA A 117 -12.87 11.42 -2.57
C ALA A 117 -14.13 10.53 -2.55
N ASP A 118 -14.85 10.48 -3.68
CA ASP A 118 -16.04 9.64 -3.83
C ASP A 118 -15.73 8.14 -3.67
N VAL A 119 -14.54 7.70 -4.09
CA VAL A 119 -14.09 6.31 -3.91
C VAL A 119 -13.75 6.05 -2.44
N ALA A 120 -13.04 6.98 -1.80
CA ALA A 120 -12.70 6.88 -0.37
C ALA A 120 -13.93 6.91 0.55
N GLY A 121 -15.02 7.52 0.07
CA GLY A 121 -16.30 7.63 0.75
C GLY A 121 -17.26 6.45 0.58
N LEU A 122 -16.97 5.49 -0.32
CA LEU A 122 -17.83 4.33 -0.52
C LEU A 122 -17.97 3.49 0.76
N THR A 123 -19.15 2.92 0.93
CA THR A 123 -19.51 1.99 2.01
C THR A 123 -19.75 0.58 1.46
N ALA A 124 -19.82 -0.39 2.37
CA ALA A 124 -20.18 -1.76 1.99
C ALA A 124 -21.59 -1.85 1.37
N GLU A 125 -22.51 -1.02 1.85
CA GLU A 125 -23.87 -0.91 1.31
C GLU A 125 -23.87 -0.40 -0.13
N ASP A 126 -23.08 0.63 -0.43
CA ASP A 126 -22.93 1.13 -1.81
C ASP A 126 -22.42 0.05 -2.78
N LEU A 127 -21.51 -0.83 -2.32
CA LEU A 127 -21.02 -1.95 -3.13
C LEU A 127 -22.08 -3.04 -3.31
N MET A 128 -22.87 -3.34 -2.26
CA MET A 128 -23.97 -4.31 -2.34
C MET A 128 -25.07 -3.82 -3.28
N ASP A 129 -25.48 -2.56 -3.19
CA ASP A 129 -26.49 -1.97 -4.07
C ASP A 129 -26.05 -2.03 -5.54
N ARG A 130 -24.77 -1.78 -5.82
CA ARG A 130 -24.20 -1.91 -7.16
C ARG A 130 -24.16 -3.36 -7.64
N ALA A 131 -23.83 -4.30 -6.76
CA ALA A 131 -23.86 -5.72 -7.07
C ALA A 131 -25.28 -6.19 -7.40
N ASP A 132 -26.27 -5.79 -6.61
CA ASP A 132 -27.68 -6.11 -6.85
C ASP A 132 -28.19 -5.50 -8.15
N ALA A 133 -27.84 -4.25 -8.45
CA ALA A 133 -28.17 -3.61 -9.72
C ALA A 133 -27.56 -4.36 -10.92
N MET A 134 -26.32 -4.83 -10.79
CA MET A 134 -25.68 -5.65 -11.84
C MET A 134 -26.38 -7.00 -12.02
N LEU A 135 -26.71 -7.70 -10.94
CA LEU A 135 -27.44 -8.97 -10.98
C LEU A 135 -28.83 -8.80 -11.61
N ALA A 136 -29.55 -7.74 -11.23
CA ALA A 136 -30.85 -7.40 -11.78
C ALA A 136 -30.77 -7.08 -13.28
N HIS A 137 -29.72 -6.36 -13.71
CA HIS A 137 -29.51 -6.07 -15.12
C HIS A 137 -29.29 -7.35 -15.94
N VAL A 138 -28.44 -8.27 -15.49
CA VAL A 138 -28.22 -9.56 -16.16
C VAL A 138 -29.53 -10.35 -16.29
N ALA A 139 -30.33 -10.41 -15.22
CA ALA A 139 -31.63 -11.08 -15.24
C ALA A 139 -32.63 -10.44 -16.22
N SER A 140 -32.53 -9.11 -16.42
CA SER A 140 -33.40 -8.37 -17.35
C SER A 140 -33.08 -8.63 -18.82
N GLU A 141 -31.81 -8.86 -19.15
CA GLU A 141 -31.36 -9.15 -20.52
C GLU A 141 -31.70 -10.59 -20.95
N SER A 142 -31.59 -11.55 -20.04
CA SER A 142 -31.97 -12.95 -20.30
C SER A 142 -32.37 -13.66 -19.01
N PRO A 143 -33.61 -14.17 -18.91
CA PRO A 143 -34.07 -14.94 -17.74
C PRO A 143 -33.30 -16.24 -17.49
N GLN A 144 -32.53 -16.72 -18.48
CA GLN A 144 -31.70 -17.93 -18.36
C GLN A 144 -30.24 -17.60 -18.00
N ALA A 145 -29.84 -16.33 -18.05
CA ALA A 145 -28.49 -15.92 -17.70
C ALA A 145 -28.33 -15.85 -16.18
N VAL A 146 -27.19 -16.35 -15.68
CA VAL A 146 -26.83 -16.31 -14.26
C VAL A 146 -25.37 -15.87 -14.16
N VAL A 147 -25.08 -14.93 -13.27
CA VAL A 147 -23.70 -14.58 -12.92
C VAL A 147 -23.08 -15.75 -12.18
N THR A 148 -22.15 -16.45 -12.82
CA THR A 148 -21.53 -17.66 -12.24
C THR A 148 -20.49 -17.33 -11.17
N GLY A 149 -19.81 -16.19 -11.31
CA GLY A 149 -18.75 -15.73 -10.42
C GLY A 149 -18.34 -14.29 -10.73
N GLY A 150 -17.72 -13.60 -9.77
CA GLY A 150 -17.16 -12.25 -9.96
C GLY A 150 -17.02 -11.48 -8.65
N GLY A 151 -16.82 -10.18 -8.74
CA GLY A 151 -16.75 -9.31 -7.57
C GLY A 151 -16.65 -7.83 -7.91
N LEU A 152 -16.85 -7.01 -6.89
CA LEU A 152 -16.66 -5.57 -6.92
C LEU A 152 -15.64 -5.20 -5.85
N GLY A 153 -14.72 -4.31 -6.17
CA GLY A 153 -13.72 -3.84 -5.22
C GLY A 153 -13.47 -2.35 -5.39
N ALA A 154 -13.25 -1.67 -4.27
CA ALA A 154 -12.86 -0.28 -4.23
C ALA A 154 -11.81 -0.08 -3.13
N SER A 155 -10.75 0.65 -3.42
CA SER A 155 -9.71 0.97 -2.46
C SER A 155 -9.21 2.40 -2.62
N ALA A 156 -8.62 2.91 -1.55
CA ALA A 156 -7.92 4.17 -1.52
C ALA A 156 -6.58 4.00 -0.80
N THR A 157 -5.53 4.60 -1.36
CA THR A 157 -4.12 4.54 -0.93
C THR A 157 -3.56 5.94 -0.89
#